data_AF-A0A1X7HDJ9-F1
#
_entry.id   AF-A0A1X7HDJ9-F1
#
_cell.length_a   1.000
_cell.length_b   1.000
_cell.length_c   1.000
_cell.angle_alpha   90.00
_cell.angle_beta   90.00
_cell.angle_gamma   90.00
#
_symmetry.space_group_name_H-M   'P 1'
#
loop_
_entity.id
_entity.type
_entity.pdbx_description
1 polymer ?
#
loop_
_entity_poly.entity_id
_entity_poly.type
_entity_poly.pdbx_seq_one_letter_code
_entity_poly.pdbx_strand_id
1 'polypeptide(L)'
;MKKLADSHGDRFVIKRLKAKVVQKIEKLTMENVKKKDEQGSDWQNYEIDKSIIIFGYLFDGKSLGITVHNDVELTNSTNTLTEYIDWLGHCKDVLQKFYNEKFEDEADDEWYESLEVYRVKVTVIKTGDTFAEITCGDNIWSDHLLDIEFNGKEVETMGYDG
;
A
#
# COMPACT_ATOMS: atom_id res chain seq x y z
N MET A 1 1.60 -54.59 -9.84
CA MET A 1 1.44 -53.75 -8.63
C MET A 1 0.86 -52.42 -9.05
N LYS A 2 -0.17 -51.96 -8.33
CA LYS A 2 -0.91 -50.71 -8.52
C LYS A 2 -0.25 -49.59 -7.69
N LYS A 3 -0.18 -48.38 -8.26
CA LYS A 3 -0.32 -47.01 -7.67
C LYS A 3 0.46 -46.05 -8.59
N LEU A 4 -0.18 -45.33 -9.52
CA LEU A 4 -0.91 -44.06 -9.34
C LEU A 4 -0.11 -43.02 -8.55
N ALA A 5 0.44 -42.07 -9.31
CA ALA A 5 0.74 -40.68 -8.96
C ALA A 5 0.63 -39.95 -10.30
N ASP A 6 -0.58 -39.71 -10.83
CA ASP A 6 -1.53 -38.66 -10.41
C ASP A 6 -0.83 -37.31 -10.19
N SER A 7 -1.12 -36.42 -11.13
CA SER A 7 -0.76 -35.00 -11.27
C SER A 7 -0.14 -34.30 -10.05
N HIS A 8 0.97 -33.60 -10.28
CA HIS A 8 1.18 -32.29 -9.64
C HIS A 8 0.11 -31.33 -10.23
N GLY A 9 -1.12 -31.22 -9.73
CA GLY A 9 -1.52 -31.30 -8.34
C GLY A 9 -1.18 -29.99 -7.66
N ASP A 10 -1.87 -28.92 -8.08
CA ASP A 10 -1.98 -27.60 -7.47
C ASP A 10 -1.11 -27.41 -6.23
N ARG A 11 0.10 -26.86 -6.43
CA ARG A 11 0.81 -26.23 -5.32
C ARG A 11 0.06 -24.97 -4.99
N PHE A 12 -0.76 -25.08 -3.96
CA PHE A 12 -1.42 -24.02 -3.22
C PHE A 12 -0.54 -22.77 -3.06
N VAL A 13 -0.52 -21.90 -4.05
CA VAL A 13 -0.63 -20.48 -3.75
C VAL A 13 -2.08 -20.37 -3.33
N ILE A 14 -2.33 -20.28 -2.03
CA ILE A 14 -3.59 -19.75 -1.56
C ILE A 14 -3.61 -18.33 -2.14
N LYS A 15 -4.14 -18.17 -3.36
CA LYS A 15 -4.60 -16.89 -3.86
C LYS A 15 -5.61 -16.47 -2.81
N ARG A 16 -5.17 -15.66 -1.85
CA ARG A 16 -6.08 -14.89 -1.02
C ARG A 16 -6.74 -13.93 -1.99
N LEU A 17 -7.76 -14.43 -2.70
CA LEU A 17 -8.83 -13.61 -3.23
C LEU A 17 -9.51 -13.02 -1.99
N LYS A 18 -8.88 -12.00 -1.39
CA LYS A 18 -9.56 -11.11 -0.47
C LYS A 18 -10.59 -10.43 -1.34
N ALA A 19 -11.85 -10.75 -1.10
CA ALA A 19 -12.96 -10.10 -1.77
C ALA A 19 -12.70 -8.59 -1.76
N LYS A 20 -12.52 -8.01 -2.95
CA LYS A 20 -12.43 -6.57 -3.17
C LYS A 20 -13.73 -6.01 -2.63
N VAL A 21 -13.71 -5.47 -1.42
CA VAL A 21 -14.93 -4.96 -0.85
C VAL A 21 -15.03 -3.51 -1.27
N VAL A 22 -16.03 -3.21 -2.10
CA VAL A 22 -16.63 -1.87 -2.17
C VAL A 22 -17.35 -1.62 -0.84
N GLN A 23 -16.66 -1.80 0.29
CA GLN A 23 -17.16 -1.43 1.60
C GLN A 23 -16.87 0.05 1.72
N LYS A 24 -17.94 0.83 1.74
CA LYS A 24 -17.87 2.22 2.18
C LYS A 24 -17.47 2.18 3.67
N ILE A 25 -16.16 2.14 3.93
CA ILE A 25 -15.65 2.36 5.27
C ILE A 25 -15.83 3.84 5.60
N GLU A 26 -16.09 4.14 6.86
CA GLU A 26 -16.11 5.52 7.31
C GLU A 26 -14.74 6.17 7.06
N LYS A 27 -14.74 7.43 6.60
CA LYS A 27 -13.53 8.20 6.36
C LYS A 27 -12.61 8.15 7.58
N LEU A 28 -11.31 8.03 7.33
CA LEU A 28 -10.29 8.11 8.36
C LEU A 28 -10.33 9.49 9.02
N THR A 29 -10.33 9.53 10.35
CA THR A 29 -10.20 10.78 11.13
C THR A 29 -9.00 10.69 12.06
N MET A 30 -8.62 11.84 12.64
CA MET A 30 -7.48 11.91 13.55
C MET A 30 -7.66 11.15 14.85
N GLU A 31 -8.90 10.92 15.28
CA GLU A 31 -9.18 10.07 16.43
C GLU A 31 -8.70 8.63 16.22
N ASN A 32 -8.52 8.22 14.95
CA ASN A 32 -7.99 6.91 14.59
C ASN A 32 -6.45 6.90 14.52
N VAL A 33 -5.77 8.04 14.53
CA VAL A 33 -4.31 8.13 14.43
C VAL A 33 -3.71 8.20 15.84
N LYS A 34 -2.91 7.20 16.20
CA LYS A 34 -2.29 7.09 17.53
C LYS A 34 -0.79 7.22 17.42
N LYS A 35 -0.21 8.02 18.32
CA LYS A 35 1.24 8.12 18.45
C LYS A 35 1.80 6.81 19.00
N LYS A 36 2.84 6.29 18.37
CA LYS A 36 3.68 5.20 18.91
C LYS A 36 4.78 5.83 19.77
N ASP A 37 5.12 5.19 20.89
CA ASP A 37 6.06 5.71 21.89
C ASP A 37 7.34 6.30 21.27
N GLU A 38 7.75 7.45 21.81
CA GLU A 38 8.89 8.23 21.34
C GLU A 38 10.21 7.58 21.74
N GLN A 39 11.15 7.44 20.79
CA GLN A 39 12.56 7.30 21.12
C GLN A 39 13.39 8.25 20.27
N GLY A 40 13.84 9.35 20.88
CA GLY A 40 15.08 10.09 20.61
C GLY A 40 15.44 10.47 19.16
N SER A 41 14.52 10.37 18.21
CA SER A 41 14.77 10.61 16.78
C SER A 41 14.12 11.91 16.33
N ASP A 42 14.59 12.48 15.21
CA ASP A 42 13.98 13.62 14.52
C ASP A 42 12.57 13.32 13.94
N TRP A 43 12.03 12.14 14.24
CA TRP A 43 10.78 11.62 13.72
C TRP A 43 9.84 11.12 14.82
N GLN A 44 8.55 11.30 14.59
CA GLN A 44 7.46 10.76 15.38
C GLN A 44 6.80 9.62 14.60
N ASN A 45 6.52 8.53 15.29
CA ASN A 45 5.85 7.38 14.71
C ASN A 45 4.37 7.37 15.07
N TYR A 46 3.53 6.97 14.13
CA TYR A 46 2.09 6.82 14.35
C TYR A 46 1.59 5.50 13.78
N GLU A 47 0.42 5.09 14.26
CA GLU A 47 -0.37 3.99 13.73
C GLU A 47 -1.82 4.40 13.52
N ILE A 48 -2.56 3.63 12.73
CA ILE A 48 -3.99 3.82 12.55
C ILE A 48 -4.74 2.68 13.24
N ASP A 49 -5.54 3.00 14.24
CA ASP A 49 -6.43 2.05 14.94
C ASP A 49 -7.78 1.89 14.22
N LYS A 50 -7.73 1.71 12.91
CA LYS A 50 -8.88 1.50 12.04
C LYS A 50 -8.42 0.83 10.75
N SER A 51 -9.26 -0.02 10.17
CA SER A 51 -9.00 -0.50 8.80
C SER A 51 -9.14 0.64 7.79
N ILE A 52 -8.30 0.63 6.78
CA ILE A 52 -8.24 1.62 5.69
C ILE A 52 -8.31 0.92 4.33
N ILE A 53 -8.46 1.67 3.25
CA ILE A 53 -8.36 1.13 1.89
C ILE A 53 -7.02 1.53 1.29
N ILE A 54 -6.27 0.55 0.79
CA ILE A 54 -5.05 0.75 -0.02
C ILE A 54 -5.21 -0.06 -1.29
N PHE A 55 -5.03 0.58 -2.45
CA PHE A 55 -5.23 -0.02 -3.77
C PHE A 55 -6.58 -0.73 -3.94
N GLY A 56 -7.66 -0.17 -3.37
CA GLY A 56 -8.99 -0.78 -3.38
C GLY A 56 -9.18 -1.97 -2.42
N TYR A 57 -8.17 -2.32 -1.61
CA TYR A 57 -8.21 -3.42 -0.65
C TYR A 57 -8.32 -2.95 0.79
N LEU A 58 -9.12 -3.65 1.59
CA LEU A 58 -9.17 -3.46 3.03
C LEU A 58 -7.83 -3.87 3.65
N PHE A 59 -7.16 -2.90 4.24
CA PHE A 59 -5.85 -3.03 4.87
C PHE A 59 -5.96 -2.77 6.38
N ASP A 60 -5.23 -3.55 7.18
CA ASP A 60 -5.16 -3.32 8.62
C ASP A 60 -4.30 -2.08 8.88
N GLY A 61 -4.91 -0.98 9.34
CA GLY A 61 -4.22 0.27 9.59
C GLY A 61 -3.10 0.17 10.64
N LYS A 62 -3.09 -0.87 11.49
CA LYS A 62 -1.98 -1.11 12.44
C LYS A 62 -0.70 -1.56 11.75
N SER A 63 -0.83 -2.15 10.57
CA SER A 63 0.29 -2.57 9.71
C SER A 63 0.81 -1.44 8.82
N LEU A 64 0.16 -0.28 8.80
CA LEU A 64 0.66 0.93 8.14
C LEU A 64 1.71 1.59 9.03
N GLY A 65 2.93 1.76 8.51
CA GLY A 65 3.93 2.61 9.14
C GLY A 65 3.68 4.07 8.81
N ILE A 66 3.53 4.94 9.81
CA ILE A 66 3.47 6.40 9.59
C ILE A 66 4.61 7.05 10.34
N THR A 67 5.42 7.83 9.63
CA THR A 67 6.53 8.61 10.19
C THR A 67 6.38 10.07 9.82
N VAL A 68 6.49 10.97 10.80
CA VAL A 68 6.34 12.42 10.62
C VAL A 68 7.54 13.12 11.24
N HIS A 69 8.15 14.04 10.50
CA HIS A 69 9.27 14.81 11.03
C HIS A 69 8.85 15.67 12.23
N ASN A 70 9.70 15.80 13.25
CA ASN A 70 9.37 16.50 14.51
C ASN A 70 9.00 17.98 14.32
N ASP A 71 9.57 18.63 13.31
CA ASP A 71 9.23 20.02 12.95
C ASP A 71 7.82 20.18 12.33
N VAL A 72 7.13 19.08 12.04
CA VAL A 72 5.76 19.09 11.53
C VAL A 72 4.81 18.74 12.67
N GLU A 73 4.01 19.73 13.08
CA GLU A 73 2.87 19.44 13.95
C GLU A 73 1.83 18.64 13.18
N LEU A 74 1.64 17.38 13.56
CA LEU A 74 0.70 16.49 12.86
C LEU A 74 -0.71 17.10 12.81
N THR A 75 -1.14 17.83 13.84
CA THR A 75 -2.42 18.56 13.91
C THR A 75 -2.63 19.53 12.74
N ASN A 76 -1.57 20.11 12.21
CA ASN A 76 -1.62 21.04 11.06
C ASN A 76 -1.61 20.31 9.71
N SER A 77 -1.18 19.05 9.67
CA SER A 77 -1.09 18.21 8.47
C SER A 77 -2.16 17.10 8.41
N THR A 78 -3.16 17.16 9.30
CA THR A 78 -4.16 16.11 9.53
C THR A 78 -5.05 15.82 8.33
N ASN A 79 -5.61 16.88 7.74
CA ASN A 79 -6.43 16.76 6.54
C ASN A 79 -5.59 16.20 5.40
N THR A 80 -4.37 16.70 5.22
CA THR A 80 -3.44 16.23 4.19
C THR A 80 -3.12 14.75 4.34
N LEU A 81 -2.77 14.28 5.54
CA LEU A 81 -2.43 12.88 5.78
C LEU A 81 -3.63 11.95 5.54
N THR A 82 -4.80 12.29 6.09
CA THR A 82 -6.00 11.45 5.93
C THR A 82 -6.52 11.44 4.50
N GLU A 83 -6.48 12.58 3.79
CA GLU A 83 -6.80 12.66 2.36
C GLU A 83 -5.78 11.92 1.49
N TYR A 84 -4.52 11.89 1.92
CA TYR A 84 -3.47 11.15 1.22
C TYR A 84 -3.68 9.65 1.32
N ILE A 85 -3.94 9.14 2.54
CA ILE A 85 -4.25 7.73 2.76
C ILE A 85 -5.53 7.33 2.03
N ASP A 86 -6.56 8.18 2.04
CA ASP A 86 -7.78 7.96 1.27
C ASP A 86 -7.47 7.87 -0.24
N TRP A 87 -6.64 8.78 -0.75
CA TRP A 87 -6.20 8.75 -2.13
C TRP A 87 -5.42 7.48 -2.51
N LEU A 88 -4.59 6.93 -1.63
CA LEU A 88 -3.91 5.63 -1.85
C LEU A 88 -4.91 4.48 -2.06
N GLY A 89 -6.13 4.59 -1.55
CA GLY A 89 -7.21 3.65 -1.82
C GLY A 89 -7.77 3.75 -3.24
N HIS A 90 -7.52 4.85 -3.96
CA HIS A 90 -8.18 5.23 -5.21
C HIS A 90 -7.20 5.62 -6.33
N CYS A 91 -5.92 5.33 -6.21
CA CYS A 91 -4.87 5.79 -7.14
C CYS A 91 -4.64 4.89 -8.38
N LYS A 92 -5.63 4.06 -8.76
CA LYS A 92 -5.55 3.10 -9.88
C LYS A 92 -4.98 3.71 -11.17
N ASP A 93 -5.57 4.81 -11.62
CA ASP A 93 -5.21 5.42 -12.90
C ASP A 93 -3.75 5.90 -12.91
N VAL A 94 -3.25 6.39 -11.76
CA VAL A 94 -1.85 6.84 -11.62
C VAL A 94 -0.89 5.66 -11.69
N LEU A 95 -1.24 4.55 -11.04
CA LEU A 95 -0.45 3.32 -11.04
C LEU A 95 -0.37 2.68 -12.42
N GLN A 96 -1.52 2.44 -13.06
CA GLN A 96 -1.58 1.84 -14.39
C GLN A 96 -0.85 2.69 -15.42
N LYS A 97 -1.04 4.02 -15.37
CA LYS A 97 -0.35 4.93 -16.28
C LYS A 97 1.17 4.81 -16.13
N PHE A 98 1.69 4.89 -14.90
CA PHE A 98 3.14 4.79 -14.70
C PHE A 98 3.68 3.44 -15.15
N TYR A 99 3.01 2.34 -14.80
CA TYR A 99 3.41 1.00 -15.19
C TYR A 99 3.52 0.87 -16.70
N ASN A 100 2.45 1.23 -17.43
CA ASN A 100 2.38 1.12 -18.89
C ASN A 100 3.36 2.06 -19.63
N GLU A 101 3.86 3.11 -18.98
CA GLU A 101 4.90 3.97 -19.53
C GLU A 101 6.32 3.42 -19.32
N LYS A 102 6.52 2.51 -18.35
CA LYS A 102 7.84 2.03 -17.91
C LYS A 102 8.15 0.59 -18.25
N PHE A 103 7.15 -0.28 -18.25
CA PHE A 103 7.29 -1.70 -18.49
C PHE A 103 6.77 -2.07 -19.88
N GLU A 104 7.26 -3.19 -20.44
CA GLU A 104 6.78 -3.72 -21.72
C GLU A 104 5.44 -4.46 -21.57
N ASP A 105 5.20 -5.04 -20.39
CA ASP A 105 3.93 -5.68 -20.03
C ASP A 105 2.82 -4.64 -19.81
N GLU A 106 1.57 -5.04 -20.01
CA GLU A 106 0.41 -4.16 -19.85
C GLU A 106 -0.23 -4.35 -18.47
N ALA A 107 -0.25 -3.26 -17.69
CA ALA A 107 -1.03 -3.11 -16.48
C ALA A 107 -2.47 -2.69 -16.82
N ASP A 108 -3.34 -3.68 -16.93
CA ASP A 108 -4.77 -3.51 -17.12
C ASP A 108 -5.54 -3.55 -15.77
N ASP A 109 -6.87 -3.63 -15.87
CA ASP A 109 -7.74 -3.69 -14.70
C ASP A 109 -7.54 -4.97 -13.88
N GLU A 110 -7.22 -6.08 -14.54
CA GLU A 110 -6.94 -7.37 -13.89
C GLU A 110 -5.61 -7.31 -13.14
N TRP A 111 -4.59 -6.65 -13.70
CA TRP A 111 -3.33 -6.40 -13.00
C TRP A 111 -3.55 -5.60 -11.72
N TYR A 112 -4.26 -4.46 -11.79
CA TYR A 112 -4.53 -3.66 -10.60
C TYR A 112 -5.34 -4.45 -9.55
N GLU A 113 -6.25 -5.29 -10.01
CA GLU A 113 -7.00 -6.22 -9.17
C GLU A 113 -6.15 -7.35 -8.62
N SER A 114 -5.00 -7.66 -9.20
CA SER A 114 -4.12 -8.69 -8.67
C SER A 114 -3.22 -8.20 -7.53
N LEU A 115 -3.06 -6.88 -7.37
CA LEU A 115 -2.13 -6.29 -6.41
C LEU A 115 -2.42 -6.76 -4.98
N GLU A 116 -1.46 -7.46 -4.38
CA GLU A 116 -1.52 -7.90 -2.99
C GLU A 116 -0.57 -7.07 -2.13
N VAL A 117 -1.12 -6.12 -1.37
CA VAL A 117 -0.32 -5.22 -0.53
C VAL A 117 0.21 -5.93 0.72
N TYR A 118 1.53 -5.94 0.88
CA TYR A 118 2.23 -6.54 2.03
C TYR A 118 2.68 -5.51 3.05
N ARG A 119 3.19 -4.37 2.57
CA ARG A 119 3.72 -3.30 3.40
C ARG A 119 3.32 -1.95 2.84
N VAL A 120 2.97 -1.03 3.74
CA VAL A 120 2.73 0.38 3.41
C VAL A 120 3.46 1.22 4.46
N LYS A 121 4.22 2.21 4.00
CA LYS A 121 4.86 3.22 4.84
C LYS A 121 4.54 4.58 4.27
N VAL A 122 4.08 5.51 5.11
CA VAL A 122 3.81 6.89 4.76
C VAL A 122 4.75 7.80 5.56
N THR A 123 5.43 8.71 4.87
CA THR A 123 6.38 9.63 5.48
C THR A 123 5.95 11.07 5.21
N VAL A 124 5.88 11.90 6.26
CA VAL A 124 5.67 13.35 6.15
C VAL A 124 6.96 14.04 6.55
N ILE A 125 7.63 14.68 5.58
CA ILE A 125 8.92 15.33 5.81
C ILE A 125 8.75 16.76 6.33
N LYS A 126 9.87 17.42 6.70
CA LYS A 126 9.88 18.76 7.28
C LYS A 126 9.12 19.84 6.49
N THR A 127 9.08 19.75 5.17
CA THR A 127 8.35 20.70 4.30
C THR A 127 6.84 20.48 4.32
N GLY A 128 6.37 19.39 4.92
CA GLY A 128 4.96 18.96 4.89
C GLY A 128 4.63 18.03 3.72
N ASP A 129 5.58 17.80 2.81
CA ASP A 129 5.40 16.88 1.69
C ASP A 129 5.22 15.44 2.21
N THR A 130 4.36 14.69 1.53
CA THR A 130 3.98 13.33 1.92
C THR A 130 4.41 12.33 0.87
N PHE A 131 5.02 11.24 1.32
CA PHE A 131 5.55 10.16 0.50
C PHE A 131 4.95 8.84 0.94
N ALA A 132 4.85 7.88 0.02
CA ALA A 132 4.51 6.50 0.36
C ALA A 132 5.48 5.51 -0.28
N GLU A 133 5.84 4.49 0.48
CA GLU A 133 6.55 3.31 0.00
C GLU A 133 5.60 2.12 0.18
N ILE A 134 5.29 1.42 -0.90
CA ILE A 134 4.35 0.28 -0.91
C ILE A 134 5.02 -0.92 -1.56
N THR A 135 5.06 -2.02 -0.81
CA THR A 135 5.51 -3.32 -1.32
C THR A 135 4.29 -4.22 -1.50
N CYS A 136 4.15 -4.78 -2.70
CA CYS A 136 3.05 -5.66 -3.06
C CYS A 136 3.50 -6.80 -3.98
N GLY A 137 2.66 -7.79 -4.19
CA GLY A 137 2.81 -8.79 -5.26
C GLY A 137 1.79 -8.54 -6.37
N ASP A 138 2.02 -9.10 -7.55
CA ASP A 138 1.07 -9.04 -8.66
C ASP A 138 0.96 -10.38 -9.43
N ASN A 139 0.12 -10.40 -10.47
CA ASN A 139 -0.07 -11.57 -11.32
C ASN A 139 0.88 -11.66 -12.53
N ILE A 140 1.66 -10.62 -12.83
CA ILE A 140 2.56 -10.60 -13.99
C ILE A 140 3.88 -11.26 -13.60
N TRP A 141 4.49 -10.82 -12.50
CA TRP A 141 5.76 -11.32 -11.98
C TRP A 141 5.56 -11.92 -10.59
N SER A 142 4.78 -13.00 -10.52
CA SER A 142 4.29 -13.59 -9.26
C SER A 142 5.36 -14.15 -8.31
N ASP A 143 6.61 -14.29 -8.76
CA ASP A 143 7.77 -14.69 -7.97
C ASP A 143 8.61 -13.50 -7.48
N HIS A 144 8.24 -12.27 -7.84
CA HIS A 144 8.89 -11.03 -7.42
C HIS A 144 7.96 -10.17 -6.56
N LEU A 145 8.56 -9.27 -5.79
CA LEU A 145 7.86 -8.19 -5.09
C LEU A 145 7.90 -6.94 -5.96
N LEU A 146 6.78 -6.26 -6.07
CA LEU A 146 6.64 -4.95 -6.68
C LEU A 146 6.75 -3.87 -5.60
N ASP A 147 7.82 -3.10 -5.64
CA ASP A 147 8.01 -1.91 -4.81
C ASP A 147 7.62 -0.66 -5.58
N ILE A 148 6.85 0.21 -4.92
CA ILE A 148 6.29 1.43 -5.50
C ILE A 148 6.56 2.58 -4.54
N GLU A 149 7.21 3.63 -5.04
CA GLU A 149 7.44 4.87 -4.30
C GLU A 149 6.60 5.99 -4.89
N PHE A 150 5.90 6.70 -4.01
CA PHE A 150 5.10 7.86 -4.34
C PHE A 150 5.70 9.13 -3.75
N ASN A 151 5.77 10.16 -4.57
CA ASN A 151 6.02 11.53 -4.14
C ASN A 151 4.72 12.33 -4.29
N GLY A 152 4.06 12.61 -3.17
CA GLY A 152 2.68 13.06 -3.20
C GLY A 152 1.79 12.08 -3.97
N LYS A 153 1.01 12.60 -4.92
CA LYS A 153 0.04 11.82 -5.70
C LYS A 153 0.58 11.28 -7.03
N GLU A 154 1.90 11.25 -7.20
CA GLU A 154 2.57 10.74 -8.39
C GLU A 154 3.48 9.57 -8.00
N VAL A 155 3.61 8.60 -8.88
CA VAL A 155 4.60 7.52 -8.74
C VAL A 155 5.96 8.08 -9.14
N GLU A 156 6.94 8.00 -8.24
CA GLU A 156 8.32 8.41 -8.48
C GLU A 156 9.13 7.23 -9.04
N THR A 157 9.01 6.07 -8.41
CA THR A 157 9.66 4.83 -8.84
C THR A 157 8.74 3.63 -8.70
N MET A 158 8.96 2.64 -9.56
CA MET A 158 8.31 1.34 -9.51
C MET A 158 9.32 0.31 -10.00
N GLY A 159 9.49 -0.80 -9.28
CA GLY A 159 10.46 -1.82 -9.62
C GLY A 159 10.16 -3.16 -8.97
N TYR A 160 10.67 -4.22 -9.59
CA TYR A 160 10.58 -5.58 -9.06
C TYR A 160 11.86 -5.96 -8.29
N ASP A 161 11.70 -6.56 -7.11
CA ASP A 161 12.74 -7.15 -6.28
C ASP A 161 12.53 -8.67 -6.15
N GLY A 162 13.60 -9.47 -6.22
CA GLY A 162 13.53 -10.94 -6.34
C GLY A 162 14.76 -11.67 -5.77
#